data_AF-A0A2X3B7A4-F1
#
_entry.id   AF-A0A2X3B7A4-F1
#
_cell.length_a   1.000
_cell.length_b   1.000
_cell.length_c   1.000
_cell.angle_alpha   90.00
_cell.angle_beta   90.00
_cell.angle_gamma   90.00
#
_symmetry.space_group_name_H-M   'P 1'
#
loop_
_entity.id
_entity.type
_entity.pdbx_description
1 polymer ?
#
loop_
_entity_poly.entity_id
_entity_poly.type
_entity_poly.pdbx_seq_one_letter_code
_entity_poly.pdbx_strand_id
1 'polypeptide(L)'
;MKKSSVIILLMYSLFANENYTIPLPPYAEEFKKETLEVLAIDMEINWENSGISDEKALEHCKNTQSLPKDLKQMEQYLKQHIIVWNLHYYSGDGCVYRGKVKFVGKIWDFVSVGGKTRLSHRNEDIYLVCESARCRPRAWSDEE
;
A
#
# COMPACT_ATOMS: atom_id res chain seq x y z
N MET A 1 -27.09 66.56 -15.66
CA MET A 1 -26.26 65.71 -16.57
C MET A 1 -25.03 65.29 -15.76
N LYS A 2 -24.62 64.04 -15.55
CA LYS A 2 -25.02 62.70 -15.99
C LYS A 2 -24.88 61.77 -14.77
N LYS A 3 -25.82 60.83 -14.64
CA LYS A 3 -25.71 59.62 -13.82
C LYS A 3 -24.57 58.75 -14.39
N SER A 4 -23.85 58.03 -13.54
CA SER A 4 -23.44 56.65 -13.85
C SER A 4 -22.92 55.93 -12.61
N SER A 5 -23.74 55.00 -12.16
CA SER A 5 -23.44 53.96 -11.19
C SER A 5 -22.31 53.07 -11.67
N VAL A 6 -21.36 52.75 -10.79
CA VAL A 6 -20.51 51.57 -10.94
C VAL A 6 -20.50 50.84 -9.60
N ILE A 7 -21.63 50.20 -9.28
CA ILE A 7 -21.63 49.03 -8.41
C ILE A 7 -21.68 47.85 -9.38
N ILE A 8 -20.51 47.44 -9.87
CA ILE A 8 -20.36 46.23 -10.65
C ILE A 8 -19.76 45.18 -9.74
N LEU A 9 -20.68 44.39 -9.18
CA LEU A 9 -20.58 42.98 -8.82
C LEU A 9 -19.20 42.46 -8.37
N LEU A 10 -18.96 42.57 -7.06
CA LEU A 10 -18.30 41.51 -6.27
C LEU A 10 -19.22 40.27 -6.26
N MET A 11 -19.25 39.50 -7.34
CA MET A 11 -20.05 38.27 -7.45
C MET A 11 -19.39 37.20 -8.34
N TYR A 12 -18.06 37.09 -8.30
CA TYR A 12 -17.33 36.06 -9.06
C TYR A 12 -16.36 35.19 -8.25
N SER A 13 -16.45 35.19 -6.91
CA SER A 13 -15.56 34.37 -6.07
C SER A 13 -16.27 33.39 -5.12
N LEU A 14 -17.59 33.22 -5.22
CA LEU A 14 -18.33 32.28 -4.34
C LEU A 14 -18.41 30.84 -4.88
N PHE A 15 -17.78 30.52 -6.02
CA PHE A 15 -17.82 29.18 -6.63
C PHE A 15 -16.43 28.63 -7.00
N ALA A 16 -15.41 28.92 -6.21
CA ALA A 16 -14.09 28.29 -6.35
C ALA A 16 -13.57 27.81 -4.99
N ASN A 17 -14.38 26.99 -4.32
CA ASN A 17 -13.90 26.14 -3.22
C ASN A 17 -14.78 24.89 -3.13
N GLU A 18 -15.07 24.28 -4.29
CA GLU A 18 -15.29 22.84 -4.27
C GLU A 18 -13.93 22.23 -3.97
N ASN A 19 -13.64 22.04 -2.67
CA ASN A 19 -12.60 21.13 -2.23
C ASN A 19 -12.97 19.75 -2.79
N TYR A 20 -12.50 19.45 -4.00
CA TYR A 20 -12.52 18.10 -4.56
C TYR A 20 -11.61 17.25 -3.69
N THR A 21 -12.14 16.76 -2.56
CA THR A 21 -11.47 15.73 -1.78
C THR A 21 -11.58 14.45 -2.58
N ILE A 22 -10.46 14.04 -3.18
CA ILE A 22 -10.34 12.74 -3.84
C ILE A 22 -10.79 11.68 -2.84
N PRO A 23 -11.77 10.82 -3.20
CA PRO A 23 -12.24 9.80 -2.29
C PRO A 23 -11.09 8.85 -1.94
N LEU A 24 -10.92 8.60 -0.65
CA LEU A 24 -9.95 7.62 -0.16
C LEU A 24 -10.46 6.20 -0.42
N PRO A 25 -9.57 5.23 -0.66
CA PRO A 25 -9.97 3.84 -0.74
C PRO A 25 -10.60 3.36 0.58
N PRO A 26 -11.52 2.39 0.54
CA PRO A 26 -12.08 1.78 1.73
C PRO A 26 -10.99 1.36 2.72
N TYR A 27 -11.28 1.50 4.01
CA TYR A 27 -10.38 1.16 5.10
C TYR A 27 -9.14 2.06 5.26
N ALA A 28 -8.89 3.04 4.38
CA ALA A 28 -7.70 3.90 4.45
C ALA A 28 -7.61 4.72 5.74
N GLU A 29 -8.75 5.14 6.29
CA GLU A 29 -8.80 5.91 7.53
C GLU A 29 -8.64 5.02 8.76
N GLU A 30 -9.27 3.85 8.75
CA GLU A 30 -9.13 2.80 9.76
C GLU A 30 -7.68 2.32 9.82
N PHE A 31 -7.01 2.15 8.68
CA PHE A 31 -5.62 1.69 8.61
C PHE A 31 -4.64 2.67 9.28
N LYS A 32 -4.95 3.97 9.28
CA LYS A 32 -4.16 4.98 9.99
C LYS A 32 -4.40 4.99 11.50
N LYS A 33 -5.56 4.49 11.96
CA LYS A 33 -6.05 4.64 13.34
C LYS A 33 -5.98 3.34 14.15
N GLU A 34 -6.20 2.21 13.51
CA GLU A 34 -6.27 0.91 14.14
C GLU A 34 -4.95 0.15 14.07
N THR A 35 -4.76 -0.76 15.01
CA THR A 35 -3.61 -1.66 15.04
C THR A 35 -3.86 -2.83 14.10
N LEU A 36 -2.99 -3.00 13.10
CA LEU A 36 -2.83 -4.26 12.39
C LEU A 36 -1.97 -5.20 13.24
N GLU A 37 -2.43 -6.43 13.43
CA GLU A 37 -1.76 -7.50 14.17
C GLU A 37 -1.42 -8.66 13.23
N VAL A 38 -0.16 -9.07 13.16
CA VAL A 38 0.26 -10.23 12.34
C VAL A 38 0.11 -11.51 13.16
N LEU A 39 -0.76 -12.40 12.71
CA LEU A 39 -1.09 -13.66 13.39
C LEU A 39 -0.21 -14.83 12.94
N ALA A 40 0.14 -14.84 11.66
CA ALA A 40 0.96 -15.88 11.05
C ALA A 40 1.71 -15.31 9.86
N ILE A 41 2.92 -15.83 9.61
CA ILE A 41 3.71 -15.54 8.44
C ILE A 41 4.39 -16.82 7.96
N ASP A 42 4.37 -17.00 6.65
CA ASP A 42 5.17 -17.96 5.93
C ASP A 42 5.90 -17.21 4.80
N MET A 43 7.18 -17.50 4.61
CA MET A 43 7.97 -16.89 3.56
C MET A 43 8.23 -17.95 2.49
N GLU A 44 7.70 -17.69 1.31
CA GLU A 44 7.88 -18.56 0.15
C GLU A 44 8.94 -17.95 -0.77
N ILE A 45 10.03 -18.68 -0.95
CA ILE A 45 11.04 -18.40 -1.97
C ILE A 45 10.52 -19.07 -3.26
N ASN A 46 9.51 -18.48 -3.91
CA ASN A 46 8.93 -19.06 -5.13
C ASN A 46 9.79 -18.74 -6.36
N TRP A 47 10.66 -19.69 -6.72
CA TRP A 47 11.55 -19.62 -7.87
C TRP A 47 11.57 -20.94 -8.67
N GLU A 48 10.63 -21.84 -8.38
CA GLU A 48 10.38 -23.01 -9.21
C GLU A 48 10.12 -22.50 -10.63
N ASN A 49 10.92 -22.94 -11.60
CA ASN A 49 10.96 -22.50 -13.01
C ASN A 49 11.89 -21.33 -13.38
N SER A 50 12.62 -20.73 -12.43
CA SER A 50 13.65 -19.70 -12.75
C SER A 50 15.01 -20.29 -13.15
N GLY A 51 15.25 -21.58 -12.84
CA GLY A 51 16.53 -22.25 -13.06
C GLY A 51 17.64 -21.85 -12.08
N ILE A 52 17.33 -21.08 -11.03
CA ILE A 52 18.29 -20.71 -9.97
C ILE A 52 18.14 -21.64 -8.75
N SER A 53 19.25 -21.91 -8.06
CA SER A 53 19.25 -22.67 -6.80
C SER A 53 18.70 -21.84 -5.64
N ASP A 54 18.15 -22.50 -4.61
CA ASP A 54 17.63 -21.85 -3.39
C ASP A 54 18.61 -20.85 -2.75
N GLU A 55 19.91 -21.16 -2.75
CA GLU A 55 20.95 -20.26 -2.23
C GLU A 55 21.02 -18.93 -3.00
N LYS A 56 20.93 -19.00 -4.34
CA LYS A 56 20.94 -17.82 -5.22
C LYS A 56 19.63 -17.06 -5.13
N ALA A 57 18.50 -17.76 -4.97
CA ALA A 57 17.21 -17.15 -4.74
C ALA A 57 17.18 -16.40 -3.39
N LEU A 58 17.75 -17.01 -2.34
CA LEU A 58 17.90 -16.37 -1.04
C LEU A 58 18.85 -15.17 -1.10
N GLU A 59 19.96 -15.28 -1.83
CA GLU A 59 20.87 -14.16 -2.09
C GLU A 59 20.16 -13.02 -2.84
N HIS A 60 19.36 -13.35 -3.86
CA HIS A 60 18.55 -12.37 -4.57
C HIS A 60 17.53 -11.70 -3.64
N CYS A 61 16.83 -12.47 -2.79
CA CYS A 61 15.95 -11.90 -1.77
C CYS A 61 16.72 -11.02 -0.75
N LYS A 62 17.94 -11.38 -0.36
CA LYS A 62 18.79 -10.53 0.48
C LYS A 62 19.18 -9.23 -0.24
N ASN A 63 19.51 -9.31 -1.52
CA ASN A 63 19.90 -8.17 -2.35
C ASN A 63 18.74 -7.21 -2.62
N THR A 64 17.53 -7.73 -2.81
CA THR A 64 16.28 -6.95 -2.86
C THR A 64 15.78 -6.58 -1.47
N GLN A 65 16.54 -6.89 -0.41
CA GLN A 65 16.27 -6.55 0.99
C GLN A 65 14.98 -7.18 1.55
N SER A 66 14.53 -8.26 0.94
CA SER A 66 13.46 -9.16 1.36
C SER A 66 13.98 -10.22 2.33
N LEU A 67 14.59 -9.77 3.42
CA LEU A 67 15.03 -10.67 4.50
C LEU A 67 13.82 -11.38 5.13
N PRO A 68 13.97 -12.63 5.63
CA PRO A 68 12.95 -13.27 6.46
C PRO A 68 12.55 -12.34 7.60
N LYS A 69 11.24 -12.20 7.83
CA LYS A 69 10.67 -11.36 8.88
C LYS A 69 10.00 -12.24 9.91
N ASP A 70 10.21 -11.97 11.19
CA ASP A 70 9.32 -12.49 12.23
C ASP A 70 7.97 -11.72 12.24
N LEU A 71 7.04 -12.13 13.10
CA LEU A 71 5.72 -11.52 13.20
C LEU A 71 5.79 -10.01 13.49
N LYS A 72 6.67 -9.59 14.39
CA LYS A 72 6.80 -8.18 14.81
C LYS A 72 7.44 -7.34 13.71
N GLN A 73 8.46 -7.87 13.04
CA GLN A 73 9.10 -7.23 11.89
C GLN A 73 8.12 -7.09 10.72
N MET A 74 7.30 -8.12 10.47
CA MET A 74 6.25 -8.05 9.45
C MET A 74 5.18 -7.02 9.81
N GLU A 75 4.78 -6.94 11.08
CA GLU A 75 3.82 -5.93 11.51
C GLU A 75 4.34 -4.50 11.30
N GLN A 76 5.60 -4.25 11.67
CA GLN A 76 6.26 -2.96 11.43
C GLN A 76 6.41 -2.66 9.94
N TYR A 77 6.61 -3.68 9.12
CA TYR A 77 6.67 -3.55 7.68
C TYR A 77 5.32 -3.15 7.08
N LEU A 78 4.24 -3.88 7.43
CA LEU A 78 2.89 -3.58 6.95
C LEU A 78 2.39 -2.21 7.42
N LYS A 79 2.76 -1.78 8.63
CA LYS A 79 2.43 -0.43 9.16
C LYS A 79 3.04 0.73 8.37
N GLN A 80 4.08 0.48 7.57
CA GLN A 80 4.66 1.51 6.70
C GLN A 80 3.92 1.68 5.37
N HIS A 81 2.96 0.79 5.07
CA HIS A 81 2.19 0.87 3.84
C HIS A 81 1.06 1.90 3.94
N ILE A 82 0.54 2.27 2.78
CA ILE A 82 -0.72 2.98 2.61
C ILE A 82 -1.69 2.12 1.83
N ILE A 83 -2.99 2.28 2.08
CA ILE A 83 -4.03 1.62 1.27
C ILE A 83 -4.20 2.40 -0.04
N VAL A 84 -4.27 1.66 -1.15
CA VAL A 84 -4.50 2.18 -2.50
C VAL A 84 -5.71 1.50 -3.15
N TRP A 85 -6.25 2.12 -4.19
CA TRP A 85 -7.40 1.59 -4.93
C TRP A 85 -7.08 0.31 -5.72
N ASN A 86 -5.86 0.19 -6.24
CA ASN A 86 -5.41 -0.96 -6.99
C ASN A 86 -3.87 -1.04 -6.98
N LEU A 87 -3.34 -2.17 -7.44
CA LEU A 87 -1.91 -2.45 -7.56
C LEU A 87 -1.37 -2.34 -9.00
N HIS A 88 -2.16 -1.79 -9.94
CA HIS A 88 -1.87 -1.87 -11.38
C HIS A 88 -0.63 -1.08 -11.78
N TYR A 89 -0.44 0.10 -11.20
CA TYR A 89 0.68 1.02 -11.48
C TYR A 89 1.94 0.71 -10.67
N TYR A 90 1.96 -0.44 -10.00
CA TYR A 90 3.01 -0.79 -9.06
C TYR A 90 3.68 -2.09 -9.45
N SER A 91 5.00 -2.12 -9.34
CA SER A 91 5.80 -3.31 -9.39
C SER A 91 6.37 -3.65 -8.00
N GLY A 92 6.67 -4.93 -7.81
CA GLY A 92 7.24 -5.47 -6.59
C GLY A 92 8.19 -6.60 -6.95
N ASP A 93 9.29 -6.70 -6.22
CA ASP A 93 10.37 -7.65 -6.44
C ASP A 93 10.89 -8.11 -5.08
N GLY A 94 11.45 -9.31 -5.08
CA GLY A 94 11.92 -10.00 -3.90
C GLY A 94 11.03 -11.16 -3.47
N CYS A 95 11.18 -11.56 -2.21
CA CYS A 95 10.54 -12.76 -1.67
C CYS A 95 9.02 -12.57 -1.48
N VAL A 96 8.28 -13.66 -1.64
CA VAL A 96 6.84 -13.69 -1.38
C VAL A 96 6.62 -13.98 0.10
N TYR A 97 5.88 -13.12 0.78
CA TYR A 97 5.38 -13.38 2.12
C TYR A 97 3.90 -13.68 2.05
N ARG A 98 3.47 -14.71 2.76
CA ARG A 98 2.08 -15.07 2.93
C ARG A 98 1.76 -15.16 4.41
N GLY A 99 0.51 -15.02 4.78
CA GLY A 99 0.14 -15.22 6.17
C GLY A 99 -1.23 -14.69 6.50
N LYS A 100 -1.42 -14.40 7.79
CA LYS A 100 -2.70 -13.90 8.32
C LYS A 100 -2.48 -12.67 9.18
N VAL A 101 -3.36 -11.69 9.01
CA VAL A 101 -3.40 -10.48 9.86
C VAL A 101 -4.80 -10.27 10.41
N LYS A 102 -4.88 -9.68 11.60
CA LYS A 102 -6.14 -9.16 12.15
C LYS A 102 -6.17 -7.65 11.95
N PHE A 103 -7.24 -7.18 11.33
CA PHE A 103 -7.48 -5.77 11.05
C PHE A 103 -8.99 -5.53 10.96
N VAL A 104 -9.49 -4.43 11.53
CA VAL A 104 -10.93 -4.07 11.60
C VAL A 104 -11.82 -5.22 12.09
N GLY A 105 -11.35 -5.94 13.13
CA GLY A 105 -12.06 -7.07 13.73
C GLY A 105 -12.17 -8.32 12.85
N LYS A 106 -11.59 -8.33 11.65
CA LYS A 106 -11.57 -9.46 10.71
C LYS A 106 -10.17 -10.08 10.63
N ILE A 107 -10.11 -11.37 10.28
CA ILE A 107 -8.86 -12.05 9.93
C ILE A 107 -8.75 -12.09 8.40
N TRP A 108 -7.65 -11.57 7.89
CA TRP A 108 -7.35 -11.48 6.47
C TRP A 108 -6.18 -12.39 6.13
N ASP A 109 -6.26 -13.07 5.00
CA ASP A 109 -5.07 -13.64 4.38
C ASP A 109 -4.29 -12.52 3.73
N PHE A 110 -2.96 -12.51 3.85
CA PHE A 110 -2.13 -11.56 3.12
C PHE A 110 -1.16 -12.26 2.18
N VAL A 111 -0.87 -11.58 1.08
CA VAL A 111 0.25 -11.89 0.18
C VAL A 111 1.01 -10.59 -0.08
N SER A 112 2.31 -10.59 0.18
CA SER A 112 3.19 -9.45 -0.01
C SER A 112 4.37 -9.83 -0.89
N VAL A 113 4.61 -9.07 -1.95
CA VAL A 113 5.75 -9.25 -2.88
C VAL A 113 6.35 -7.89 -3.13
N GLY A 114 7.58 -7.68 -2.67
CA GLY A 114 8.09 -6.32 -2.54
C GLY A 114 7.19 -5.49 -1.62
N GLY A 115 7.22 -4.17 -1.77
CA GLY A 115 6.30 -3.26 -1.05
C GLY A 115 4.84 -3.35 -1.48
N LYS A 116 4.41 -4.36 -2.26
CA LYS A 116 3.01 -4.56 -2.66
C LYS A 116 2.39 -5.64 -1.80
N THR A 117 1.31 -5.30 -1.12
CA THR A 117 0.58 -6.26 -0.28
C THR A 117 -0.89 -6.28 -0.66
N ARG A 118 -1.47 -7.48 -0.74
CA ARG A 118 -2.92 -7.69 -0.82
C ARG A 118 -3.39 -8.38 0.45
N LEU A 119 -4.42 -7.84 1.09
CA LEU A 119 -5.21 -8.54 2.10
C LEU A 119 -6.49 -9.05 1.44
N SER A 120 -6.85 -10.31 1.68
CA SER A 120 -8.04 -10.93 1.13
C SER A 120 -8.88 -11.57 2.25
N HIS A 121 -10.18 -11.32 2.22
CA HIS A 121 -11.15 -11.95 3.12
C HIS A 121 -12.45 -12.22 2.36
N ARG A 122 -12.75 -13.50 2.10
CA ARG A 122 -13.91 -13.93 1.29
C ARG A 122 -13.87 -13.28 -0.10
N ASN A 123 -14.77 -12.33 -0.39
CA ASN A 123 -14.87 -11.61 -1.66
C ASN A 123 -14.41 -10.14 -1.53
N GLU A 124 -13.73 -9.79 -0.45
CA GLU A 124 -13.18 -8.45 -0.20
C GLU A 124 -11.66 -8.49 -0.33
N ASP A 125 -11.10 -7.50 -1.03
CA ASP A 125 -9.65 -7.27 -1.12
C ASP A 125 -9.31 -5.86 -0.61
N ILE A 126 -8.17 -5.73 0.06
CA ILE A 126 -7.52 -4.46 0.40
C ILE A 126 -6.13 -4.48 -0.23
N TYR A 127 -5.78 -3.41 -0.95
CA TYR A 127 -4.47 -3.27 -1.57
C TYR A 127 -3.63 -2.25 -0.81
N LEU A 128 -2.39 -2.61 -0.53
CA LEU A 128 -1.44 -1.79 0.19
C LEU A 128 -0.15 -1.67 -0.60
N VAL A 129 0.46 -0.48 -0.55
CA VAL A 129 1.78 -0.24 -1.12
C VAL A 129 2.66 0.48 -0.13
N CYS A 130 3.96 0.19 -0.18
CA CYS A 130 4.97 1.00 0.49
C CYS A 130 6.02 1.50 -0.50
N GLU A 131 5.90 2.78 -0.88
CA GLU A 131 6.83 3.47 -1.78
C GLU A 131 7.97 4.18 -1.03
N SER A 132 7.87 4.27 0.31
CA SER A 132 8.89 4.93 1.12
C SER A 132 10.26 4.27 0.93
N ALA A 133 11.31 5.07 0.79
CA ALA A 133 12.70 4.57 0.81
C ALA A 133 13.07 3.83 2.12
N ARG A 134 12.24 3.95 3.16
CA ARG A 134 12.38 3.20 4.42
C ARG A 134 11.83 1.78 4.32
N CYS A 135 10.95 1.50 3.37
CA CYS A 135 10.47 0.15 3.11
C CYS A 135 11.49 -0.67 2.35
N ARG A 136 11.72 -1.87 2.84
CA ARG A 136 12.72 -2.80 2.31
C ARG A 136 12.13 -4.22 2.39
N PRO A 137 11.72 -4.79 1.26
CA PRO A 137 11.65 -4.21 -0.10
C PRO A 137 10.57 -3.13 -0.23
N ARG A 138 10.78 -2.14 -1.13
CA ARG A 138 9.79 -1.11 -1.50
C ARG A 138 9.02 -1.51 -2.77
N ALA A 139 7.84 -0.95 -2.96
CA ALA A 139 7.17 -0.97 -4.25
C ALA A 139 7.80 0.10 -5.14
N TRP A 140 7.77 -0.13 -6.45
CA TRP A 140 8.09 0.88 -7.46
C TRP A 140 6.81 1.24 -8.21
N SER A 141 6.61 2.51 -8.52
CA SER A 141 5.55 2.94 -9.43
C SER A 141 6.12 3.15 -10.83
N ASP A 142 5.26 3.10 -11.85
CA ASP A 142 5.68 3.37 -13.24
C ASP A 142 6.16 4.83 -13.47
N GLU A 143 6.01 5.70 -12.46
CA GLU A 143 6.40 7.11 -12.48
C GLU A 143 7.80 7.39 -11.89
N GLU A 144 8.46 6.39 -11.28
CA GLU A 144 9.85 6.44 -10.75
C GLU A 144 10.87 5.78 -11.70
#